data_AF-A0A3G2IJS8-F1
#
_entry.id   AF-A0A3G2IJS8-F1
#
_cell.length_a   1.000
_cell.length_b   1.000
_cell.length_c   1.000
_cell.angle_alpha   90.00
_cell.angle_beta   90.00
_cell.angle_gamma   90.00
#
_symmetry.space_group_name_H-M   'P 1'
#
loop_
_entity.id
_entity.type
_entity.pdbx_description
1 polymer ?
#
loop_
_entity_poly.entity_id
_entity_poly.type
_entity_poly.pdbx_seq_one_letter_code
_entity_poly.pdbx_strand_id
1 'polypeptide(L)'
;MLGIDKLSYQSRWCRVSPLRKFALYLLMMTLAFALPPVGQALWLLMLAALTCWLLRVGPMRYLRWLAVPLGSFYIGIDAQGLLVANQTFWRSLAALAATYWLVLNLPFPQLIILLQRLRVPRLLTEQILLTWRFIFILLDEAQAIHRAQSLRFGYRTLPGSYRSLAMLISMLFTRVLLRYQQMSTTLDVKLYQGDFHL
;
A
#
# COMPACT_ATOMS: atom_id res chain seq x y z
N MET A 1 -6.03 12.47 11.84
CA MET A 1 -5.14 11.27 11.74
C MET A 1 -5.82 10.18 10.92
N LEU A 2 -5.14 9.65 9.90
CA LEU A 2 -5.62 8.52 9.10
C LEU A 2 -5.83 7.29 9.99
N GLY A 3 -6.87 6.49 9.72
CA GLY A 3 -7.21 5.32 10.54
C GLY A 3 -6.05 4.33 10.67
N ILE A 4 -5.25 4.15 9.60
CA ILE A 4 -4.10 3.24 9.56
C ILE A 4 -2.98 3.71 10.52
N ASP A 5 -2.66 5.00 10.55
CA ASP A 5 -1.62 5.54 11.44
C ASP A 5 -2.01 5.35 12.91
N LYS A 6 -3.29 5.57 13.25
CA LYS A 6 -3.81 5.33 14.60
C LYS A 6 -3.67 3.86 15.04
N LEU A 7 -3.92 2.91 14.13
CA LEU A 7 -3.76 1.48 14.41
C LEU A 7 -2.30 1.13 14.70
N SER A 8 -1.35 1.74 13.99
CA SER A 8 0.08 1.49 14.22
C SER A 8 0.55 1.97 15.60
N TYR A 9 0.00 3.07 16.13
CA TYR A 9 0.29 3.52 17.50
C TYR A 9 -0.32 2.64 18.59
N GLN A 10 -1.41 1.93 18.30
CA GLN A 10 -2.08 1.04 19.25
C GLN A 10 -1.45 -0.36 19.33
N SER A 11 -0.56 -0.72 18.39
CA SER A 11 0.11 -2.02 18.39
C SER A 11 0.99 -2.20 19.64
N ARG A 12 0.87 -3.36 20.29
CA ARG A 12 1.72 -3.77 21.44
C ARG A 12 3.20 -3.79 21.09
N TRP A 13 3.53 -3.97 19.82
CA TRP A 13 4.89 -4.02 19.30
C TRP A 13 5.47 -2.64 18.98
N CYS A 14 4.76 -1.55 19.29
CA CYS A 14 5.24 -0.20 19.04
C CYS A 14 6.60 0.07 19.71
N ARG A 15 6.88 -0.45 20.91
CA ARG A 15 8.13 -0.16 21.65
C ARG A 15 9.38 -0.93 21.19
N VAL A 16 9.24 -1.91 20.29
CA VAL A 16 10.38 -2.71 19.80
C VAL A 16 11.22 -1.91 18.80
N SER A 17 12.55 -2.08 18.86
CA SER A 17 13.51 -1.36 17.99
C SER A 17 13.12 -1.44 16.49
N PRO A 18 13.14 -0.32 15.75
CA PRO A 18 12.72 -0.27 14.34
C PRO A 18 13.50 -1.24 13.43
N LEU A 19 14.81 -1.40 13.70
CA LEU A 19 15.69 -2.26 12.90
C LEU A 19 15.24 -3.73 12.91
N ARG A 20 14.79 -4.25 14.07
CA ARG A 20 14.33 -5.64 14.19
C ARG A 20 13.04 -5.88 13.41
N LYS A 21 12.12 -4.90 13.39
CA LYS A 21 10.88 -4.98 12.61
C LYS A 21 11.17 -4.99 11.11
N PHE A 22 12.08 -4.12 10.67
CA PHE A 22 12.49 -4.07 9.27
C PHE A 22 13.23 -5.34 8.85
N ALA A 23 14.10 -5.88 9.70
CA ALA A 23 14.76 -7.16 9.46
C ALA A 23 13.75 -8.32 9.38
N LEU A 24 12.73 -8.34 10.26
CA LEU A 24 11.66 -9.34 10.21
C LEU A 24 10.84 -9.21 8.93
N TYR A 25 10.54 -7.99 8.49
CA TYR A 25 9.90 -7.75 7.20
C TYR A 25 10.74 -8.24 6.02
N LEU A 26 12.05 -7.93 5.98
CA LEU A 26 12.95 -8.43 4.94
C LEU A 26 13.02 -9.96 4.95
N LEU A 27 13.00 -10.57 6.13
CA LEU A 27 12.93 -12.02 6.27
C LEU A 27 11.60 -12.57 5.73
N MET A 28 10.45 -11.97 6.07
CA MET A 28 9.16 -12.40 5.52
C MET A 28 9.07 -12.20 4.00
N MET A 29 9.64 -11.11 3.49
CA MET A 29 9.65 -10.81 2.05
C MET A 29 10.56 -11.79 1.30
N THR A 30 11.78 -12.02 1.80
CA THR A 30 12.69 -13.02 1.19
C THR A 30 12.09 -14.43 1.26
N LEU A 31 11.41 -14.81 2.35
CA LEU A 31 10.66 -16.07 2.42
C LEU A 31 9.49 -16.12 1.42
N ALA A 32 8.76 -15.02 1.22
CA ALA A 32 7.68 -14.94 0.23
C ALA A 32 8.20 -15.18 -1.20
N PHE A 33 9.44 -14.76 -1.49
CA PHE A 33 10.10 -15.02 -2.78
C PHE A 33 10.81 -16.38 -2.85
N ALA A 34 11.29 -16.93 -1.72
CA ALA A 34 12.12 -18.14 -1.68
C ALA A 34 11.37 -19.44 -1.36
N LEU A 35 10.11 -19.40 -0.90
CA LEU A 35 9.37 -20.63 -0.56
C LEU A 35 9.22 -21.54 -1.80
N PRO A 36 9.67 -22.81 -1.73
CA PRO A 36 9.72 -23.67 -2.91
C PRO A 36 8.37 -24.38 -3.17
N PRO A 37 8.00 -24.60 -4.45
CA PRO A 37 6.72 -25.15 -4.91
C PRO A 37 6.52 -26.66 -4.66
N VAL A 38 7.20 -27.25 -3.67
CA VAL A 38 7.30 -28.71 -3.50
C VAL A 38 6.03 -29.33 -2.94
N GLY A 39 5.30 -28.61 -2.08
CA GLY A 39 3.98 -29.04 -1.58
C GLY A 39 2.89 -29.05 -2.66
N GLN A 40 3.10 -28.34 -3.77
CA GLN A 40 2.09 -28.16 -4.83
C GLN A 40 2.14 -29.30 -5.86
N ALA A 41 3.32 -29.84 -6.17
CA ALA A 41 3.48 -30.97 -7.09
C ALA A 41 2.84 -32.27 -6.55
N LEU A 42 2.97 -32.51 -5.23
CA LEU A 42 2.38 -33.69 -4.56
C LEU A 42 0.85 -33.64 -4.54
N TRP A 43 0.26 -32.46 -4.31
CA TRP A 43 -1.20 -32.29 -4.29
C TRP A 43 -1.82 -32.41 -5.70
N LEU A 44 -1.12 -31.94 -6.74
CA LEU A 44 -1.53 -32.07 -8.15
C LEU A 44 -1.40 -33.49 -8.69
N LEU A 45 -0.33 -34.23 -8.37
CA LEU A 45 -0.21 -35.65 -8.73
C LEU A 45 -1.31 -36.48 -8.08
N MET A 46 -1.64 -36.19 -6.80
CA MET A 46 -2.69 -36.89 -6.07
C MET A 46 -4.10 -36.59 -6.65
N LEU A 47 -4.40 -35.34 -7.01
CA LEU A 47 -5.68 -34.99 -7.65
C LEU A 47 -5.78 -35.46 -9.11
N ALA A 48 -4.70 -35.41 -9.88
CA ALA A 48 -4.68 -35.89 -11.26
C ALA A 48 -4.86 -37.42 -11.32
N ALA A 49 -4.22 -38.16 -10.41
CA ALA A 49 -4.42 -39.60 -10.26
C ALA A 49 -5.87 -39.92 -9.84
N LEU A 50 -6.43 -39.17 -8.90
CA LEU A 50 -7.78 -39.38 -8.38
C LEU A 50 -8.89 -39.03 -9.40
N THR A 51 -8.69 -37.99 -10.23
CA THR A 51 -9.63 -37.60 -11.29
C THR A 51 -9.56 -38.51 -12.52
N CYS A 52 -8.37 -38.97 -12.93
CA CYS A 52 -8.24 -40.00 -13.97
C CYS A 52 -8.81 -41.36 -13.53
N TRP A 53 -8.67 -41.71 -12.25
CA TRP A 53 -9.22 -42.93 -11.69
C TRP A 53 -10.76 -42.91 -11.58
N LEU A 54 -11.34 -41.77 -11.21
CA LEU A 54 -12.80 -41.64 -10.98
C LEU A 54 -13.62 -41.54 -12.28
N LEU A 55 -13.08 -40.93 -13.35
CA LEU A 55 -13.85 -40.67 -14.57
C LEU A 55 -13.62 -41.67 -15.72
N ARG A 56 -12.60 -42.54 -15.69
CA ARG A 56 -12.33 -43.54 -16.75
C ARG A 56 -12.41 -42.98 -18.20
N VAL A 57 -11.98 -41.73 -18.41
CA VAL A 57 -11.92 -41.08 -19.74
C VAL A 57 -10.47 -40.70 -20.07
N GLY A 58 -10.06 -40.98 -21.32
CA GLY A 58 -8.69 -40.78 -21.78
C GLY A 58 -8.26 -39.30 -21.86
N PRO A 59 -6.98 -38.99 -21.56
CA PRO A 59 -6.45 -37.63 -21.38
C PRO A 59 -6.60 -36.73 -22.63
N MET A 60 -6.63 -37.33 -23.83
CA MET A 60 -6.72 -36.63 -25.11
C MET A 60 -8.08 -35.93 -25.36
N ARG A 61 -9.16 -36.37 -24.69
CA ARG A 61 -10.50 -35.77 -24.84
C ARG A 61 -10.69 -34.53 -23.96
N TYR A 62 -10.04 -34.48 -22.80
CA TYR A 62 -10.13 -33.34 -21.88
C TYR A 62 -9.45 -32.08 -22.43
N LEU A 63 -8.32 -32.26 -23.12
CA LEU A 63 -7.55 -31.17 -23.73
C LEU A 63 -8.27 -30.49 -24.92
N ARG A 64 -9.19 -31.20 -25.59
CA ARG A 64 -9.87 -30.72 -26.80
C ARG A 64 -11.06 -29.80 -26.53
N TRP A 65 -11.64 -29.86 -25.33
CA TRP A 65 -12.76 -28.99 -24.93
C TRP A 65 -12.32 -27.59 -24.50
N LEU A 66 -11.02 -27.40 -24.31
CA LEU A 66 -10.48 -26.19 -23.70
C LEU A 66 -9.91 -25.20 -24.74
N ALA A 67 -9.83 -25.61 -26.01
CA ALA A 67 -9.40 -24.77 -27.12
C ALA A 67 -10.62 -24.31 -27.94
N VAL A 68 -11.19 -23.14 -27.61
CA VAL A 68 -12.12 -22.42 -28.49
C VAL A 68 -11.30 -21.37 -29.25
N PRO A 69 -11.17 -21.46 -30.58
CA PRO A 69 -10.40 -20.48 -31.34
C PRO A 69 -11.17 -19.16 -31.49
N LEU A 70 -10.55 -18.04 -31.10
CA LEU A 70 -10.98 -16.67 -31.43
C LEU A 70 -9.99 -16.09 -32.46
N GLY A 71 -10.22 -16.35 -33.75
CA GLY A 71 -9.41 -15.83 -34.85
C GLY A 71 -7.97 -16.36 -34.91
N SER A 72 -6.99 -15.47 -35.15
CA SER A 72 -5.56 -15.80 -35.33
C SER A 72 -4.78 -16.04 -34.02
N PHE A 73 -5.43 -15.92 -32.86
CA PHE A 73 -4.81 -16.14 -31.56
C PHE A 73 -5.48 -17.34 -30.86
N TYR A 74 -4.67 -18.32 -30.50
CA TYR A 74 -5.10 -19.47 -29.71
C TYR A 74 -5.12 -19.06 -28.23
N ILE A 75 -6.29 -18.76 -27.69
CA ILE A 75 -6.50 -18.68 -26.24
C ILE A 75 -6.88 -20.07 -25.77
N GLY A 76 -5.95 -20.74 -25.09
CA GLY A 76 -6.19 -21.99 -24.38
C GLY A 76 -5.59 -21.90 -22.99
N ILE A 77 -6.24 -22.53 -22.00
CA ILE A 77 -5.66 -22.68 -20.66
C ILE A 77 -4.62 -23.80 -20.76
N ASP A 78 -3.37 -23.39 -20.91
CA ASP A 78 -2.27 -24.31 -20.75
C ASP A 78 -2.15 -24.75 -19.29
N ALA A 79 -1.91 -26.05 -19.07
CA ALA A 79 -1.76 -26.59 -17.73
C ALA A 79 -0.56 -25.95 -17.02
N GLN A 80 0.53 -25.66 -17.74
CA GLN A 80 1.66 -24.93 -17.15
C GLN A 80 1.29 -23.47 -16.86
N GLY A 81 0.52 -22.84 -17.74
CA GLY A 81 -0.06 -21.51 -17.51
C GLY A 81 -0.90 -21.42 -16.22
N LEU A 82 -1.75 -22.40 -15.93
CA LEU A 82 -2.54 -22.44 -14.70
C LEU A 82 -1.67 -22.59 -13.45
N LEU A 83 -0.59 -23.38 -13.53
CA LEU A 83 0.37 -23.53 -12.44
C LEU A 83 1.13 -22.23 -12.17
N VAL A 84 1.60 -21.56 -13.21
CA VAL A 84 2.30 -20.27 -13.10
C VAL A 84 1.36 -19.19 -12.56
N ALA A 85 0.10 -19.17 -13.01
CA ALA A 85 -0.92 -18.26 -12.49
C ALA A 85 -1.18 -18.45 -10.99
N ASN A 86 -1.34 -19.69 -10.53
CA ASN A 86 -1.52 -19.97 -9.11
C ASN A 86 -0.26 -19.60 -8.28
N GLN A 87 0.94 -19.88 -8.78
CA GLN A 87 2.19 -19.52 -8.10
C GLN A 87 2.36 -18.01 -7.95
N THR A 88 2.15 -17.26 -9.03
CA THR A 88 2.23 -15.80 -9.01
C THR A 88 1.15 -15.18 -8.13
N PHE A 89 -0.05 -15.76 -8.10
CA PHE A 89 -1.12 -15.36 -7.20
C PHE A 89 -0.70 -15.46 -5.73
N TRP A 90 -0.25 -16.63 -5.26
CA TRP A 90 0.16 -16.80 -3.87
C TRP A 90 1.39 -15.97 -3.49
N ARG A 91 2.35 -15.80 -4.41
CA ARG A 91 3.53 -14.92 -4.20
C ARG A 91 3.13 -13.47 -4.01
N SER A 92 2.25 -12.96 -4.88
CA SER A 92 1.76 -11.58 -4.76
C SER A 92 0.96 -11.37 -3.46
N LEU A 93 0.12 -12.34 -3.08
CA LEU A 93 -0.65 -12.27 -1.83
C LEU A 93 0.26 -12.29 -0.59
N ALA A 94 1.31 -13.12 -0.58
CA ALA A 94 2.29 -13.17 0.50
C ALA A 94 3.10 -11.86 0.61
N ALA A 95 3.53 -11.29 -0.52
CA ALA A 95 4.23 -10.01 -0.56
C ALA A 95 3.34 -8.85 -0.06
N LEU A 96 2.06 -8.84 -0.45
CA LEU A 96 1.07 -7.89 0.06
C LEU A 96 0.89 -8.05 1.58
N ALA A 97 0.71 -9.27 2.07
CA ALA A 97 0.55 -9.54 3.51
C ALA A 97 1.76 -9.09 4.32
N ALA A 98 2.99 -9.37 3.86
CA ALA A 98 4.22 -8.92 4.51
C ALA A 98 4.32 -7.38 4.56
N THR A 99 3.94 -6.72 3.46
CA THR A 99 3.92 -5.26 3.38
C THR A 99 2.88 -4.66 4.33
N TYR A 100 1.67 -5.21 4.39
CA TYR A 100 0.63 -4.77 5.32
C TYR A 100 1.06 -4.97 6.78
N TRP A 101 1.73 -6.09 7.10
CA TRP A 101 2.25 -6.33 8.44
C TRP A 101 3.24 -5.25 8.88
N LEU A 102 4.14 -4.82 7.98
CA LEU A 102 5.07 -3.72 8.25
C LEU A 102 4.33 -2.41 8.51
N VAL A 103 3.40 -2.03 7.63
CA VAL A 103 2.64 -0.77 7.72
C VAL A 103 1.87 -0.67 9.04
N LEU A 104 1.26 -1.77 9.50
CA LEU A 104 0.50 -1.83 10.75
C LEU A 104 1.36 -1.82 12.02
N ASN A 105 2.65 -2.14 11.94
CA ASN A 105 3.51 -2.27 13.13
C ASN A 105 4.66 -1.24 13.17
N LEU A 106 4.92 -0.53 12.08
CA LEU A 106 5.97 0.47 11.96
C LEU A 106 5.35 1.88 11.82
N PRO A 107 5.15 2.62 12.92
CA PRO A 107 4.68 4.01 12.85
C PRO A 107 5.70 4.92 12.15
N PHE A 108 5.22 5.99 11.53
CA PHE A 108 6.05 6.87 10.70
C PHE A 108 7.32 7.43 11.37
N PRO A 109 7.34 7.84 12.66
CA PRO A 109 8.57 8.27 13.33
C PRO A 109 9.66 7.19 13.37
N GLN A 110 9.27 5.92 13.49
CA GLN A 110 10.22 4.80 13.48
C GLN A 110 10.81 4.56 12.10
N LEU A 111 10.05 4.87 11.04
CA LEU A 111 10.53 4.84 9.67
C LEU A 111 11.59 5.91 9.43
N ILE A 112 11.44 7.11 10.01
CA ILE A 112 12.48 8.17 9.93
C ILE A 112 13.78 7.71 10.60
N ILE A 113 13.70 7.11 11.79
CA ILE A 113 14.89 6.58 12.48
C ILE A 113 15.57 5.50 11.62
N LEU A 114 14.80 4.68 10.90
CA LEU A 114 15.34 3.71 9.96
C LEU A 114 16.06 4.38 8.78
N LEU A 115 15.48 5.42 8.19
CA LEU A 115 16.10 6.21 7.11
C LEU A 115 17.41 6.88 7.56
N GLN A 116 17.46 7.41 8.78
CA GLN A 116 18.67 7.99 9.36
C GLN A 116 19.77 6.92 9.52
N ARG A 117 19.42 5.70 9.94
CA ARG A 117 20.38 4.57 10.01
C ARG A 117 20.88 4.12 8.63
N LEU A 118 20.07 4.29 7.59
CA LEU A 118 20.45 4.07 6.19
C LEU A 118 21.33 5.20 5.61
N ARG A 119 21.79 6.14 6.45
CA ARG A 119 22.64 7.29 6.07
C ARG A 119 21.99 8.22 5.04
N VAL A 120 20.67 8.34 5.07
CA VAL A 120 19.96 9.35 4.28
C VAL A 120 20.34 10.75 4.82
N PRO A 121 20.66 11.73 3.95
CA PRO A 121 20.96 13.10 4.36
C PRO A 121 19.87 13.69 5.25
N ARG A 122 20.27 14.40 6.31
CA ARG A 122 19.36 14.98 7.31
C ARG A 122 18.28 15.87 6.68
N LEU A 123 18.66 16.70 5.71
CA LEU A 123 17.76 17.57 4.94
C LEU A 123 16.55 16.80 4.35
N LEU A 124 16.78 15.62 3.77
CA LEU A 124 15.71 14.80 3.20
C LEU A 124 14.80 14.24 4.29
N THR A 125 15.38 13.79 5.41
CA THR A 125 14.58 13.24 6.52
C THR A 125 13.69 14.31 7.17
N GLU A 126 14.18 15.54 7.29
CA GLU A 126 13.42 16.67 7.82
C GLU A 126 12.30 17.08 6.85
N GLN A 127 12.59 17.15 5.55
CA GLN A 127 11.58 17.44 4.53
C GLN A 127 10.46 16.38 4.52
N ILE A 128 10.81 15.10 4.67
CA ILE A 128 9.85 13.99 4.77
C ILE A 128 8.98 14.14 6.02
N LEU A 129 9.57 14.47 7.17
CA LEU A 129 8.83 14.69 8.42
C LEU A 129 7.85 15.88 8.32
N LEU A 130 8.30 17.01 7.78
CA LEU A 130 7.46 18.18 7.58
C LEU A 130 6.32 17.88 6.62
N THR A 131 6.60 17.22 5.50
CA THR A 131 5.58 16.82 4.51
C THR A 131 4.53 15.93 5.16
N TRP A 132 4.93 14.93 5.95
CA TRP A 132 4.00 14.07 6.69
C TRP A 132 3.11 14.83 7.66
N ARG A 133 3.68 15.76 8.43
CA ARG A 133 2.90 16.62 9.34
C ARG A 133 1.92 17.49 8.57
N PHE A 134 2.32 18.06 7.43
CA PHE A 134 1.45 18.87 6.59
C PHE A 134 0.30 18.08 5.98
N ILE A 135 0.51 16.83 5.56
CA ILE A 135 -0.56 15.97 5.04
C ILE A 135 -1.73 15.88 6.02
N PHE A 136 -1.46 15.64 7.32
CA PHE A 136 -2.55 15.57 8.30
C PHE A 136 -3.26 16.88 8.51
N ILE A 137 -2.53 17.98 8.54
CA ILE A 137 -3.13 19.30 8.74
C ILE A 137 -4.01 19.67 7.55
N LEU A 138 -3.58 19.36 6.33
CA LEU A 138 -4.38 19.57 5.13
C LEU A 138 -5.60 18.65 5.07
N LEU A 139 -5.47 17.40 5.51
CA LEU A 139 -6.62 16.49 5.58
C LEU A 139 -7.67 16.96 6.58
N ASP A 140 -7.26 17.42 7.76
CA ASP A 140 -8.19 17.94 8.78
C ASP A 140 -8.91 19.20 8.26
N GLU A 141 -8.18 20.09 7.58
CA GLU A 141 -8.73 21.29 6.95
C GLU A 141 -9.71 20.95 5.81
N ALA A 142 -9.34 20.00 4.94
CA ALA A 142 -10.18 19.51 3.86
C ALA A 142 -11.47 18.91 4.41
N GLN A 143 -11.39 18.13 5.49
CA GLN A 143 -12.57 17.55 6.14
C GLN A 143 -13.47 18.62 6.75
N ALA A 144 -12.91 19.67 7.34
CA ALA A 144 -13.70 20.80 7.87
C ALA A 144 -14.46 21.52 6.74
N ILE A 145 -13.79 21.82 5.63
CA ILE A 145 -14.41 22.46 4.46
C ILE A 145 -15.49 21.55 3.84
N HIS A 146 -15.17 20.26 3.64
CA HIS A 146 -16.12 19.29 3.08
C HIS A 146 -17.38 19.15 3.95
N ARG A 147 -17.23 19.09 5.28
CA ARG A 147 -18.36 19.06 6.21
C ARG A 147 -19.21 20.33 6.08
N ALA A 148 -18.59 21.51 6.05
CA ALA A 148 -19.31 22.77 5.86
C ALA A 148 -20.08 22.82 4.51
N GLN A 149 -19.48 22.31 3.43
CA GLN A 149 -20.13 22.22 2.12
C GLN A 149 -21.28 21.19 2.11
N SER A 150 -21.14 20.06 2.80
CA SER A 150 -22.20 19.05 2.92
C SER A 150 -23.43 19.57 3.69
N LEU A 151 -23.23 20.37 4.73
CA LEU A 151 -24.31 21.04 5.48
C LEU A 151 -25.07 22.05 4.61
N ARG A 152 -24.39 22.62 3.59
CA ARG A 152 -24.99 23.50 2.58
C ARG A 152 -25.52 22.75 1.36
N PHE A 153 -25.66 21.42 1.45
CA PHE A 153 -26.14 20.56 0.36
C PHE A 153 -25.30 20.61 -0.93
N GLY A 154 -24.00 20.96 -0.83
CA GLY A 154 -23.12 21.15 -1.99
C GLY A 154 -22.87 19.89 -2.84
N TYR A 155 -23.09 18.70 -2.27
CA TYR A 155 -22.81 17.40 -2.90
C TYR A 155 -24.06 16.62 -3.33
N ARG A 156 -25.24 17.24 -3.39
CA ARG A 156 -26.50 16.53 -3.75
C ARG A 156 -26.59 16.15 -5.22
N THR A 157 -25.99 16.94 -6.12
CA THR A 157 -26.05 16.72 -7.57
C THR A 157 -24.64 16.59 -8.14
N LEU A 158 -24.46 15.84 -9.22
CA LEU A 158 -23.14 15.68 -9.86
C LEU A 158 -22.52 17.03 -10.28
N PRO A 159 -23.25 17.96 -10.94
CA PRO A 159 -22.69 19.27 -11.29
C PRO A 159 -22.34 20.12 -10.07
N GLY A 160 -23.18 20.07 -9.02
CA GLY A 160 -22.93 20.76 -7.75
C GLY A 160 -21.71 20.19 -7.01
N SER A 161 -21.51 18.87 -7.08
CA SER A 161 -20.37 18.17 -6.50
C SER A 161 -19.05 18.64 -7.11
N TYR A 162 -18.96 18.74 -8.45
CA TYR A 162 -17.76 19.26 -9.12
C TYR A 162 -17.48 20.72 -8.75
N ARG A 163 -18.51 21.57 -8.68
CA ARG A 163 -18.35 22.98 -8.27
C ARG A 163 -17.88 23.10 -6.81
N SER A 164 -18.45 22.30 -5.91
CA SER A 164 -18.08 22.28 -4.49
C SER A 164 -16.65 21.76 -4.30
N LEU A 165 -16.28 20.73 -5.05
CA LEU A 165 -14.92 20.18 -5.05
C LEU A 165 -13.89 21.19 -5.57
N ALA A 166 -14.19 21.88 -6.68
CA ALA A 166 -13.32 22.94 -7.19
C ALA A 166 -13.11 24.06 -6.14
N MET A 167 -14.19 24.47 -5.47
CA MET A 167 -14.12 25.48 -4.42
C MET A 167 -13.30 25.00 -3.21
N LEU A 168 -13.43 23.73 -2.82
CA LEU A 168 -12.63 23.12 -1.75
C LEU A 168 -11.15 23.15 -2.10
N ILE A 169 -10.79 22.71 -3.31
CA ILE A 169 -9.40 22.71 -3.78
C ILE A 169 -8.82 24.12 -3.78
N SER A 170 -9.53 25.11 -4.33
CA SER A 170 -9.07 26.50 -4.37
C SER A 170 -8.87 27.08 -2.97
N MET A 171 -9.81 26.85 -2.05
CA MET A 171 -9.65 27.32 -0.66
C MET A 171 -8.48 26.64 0.04
N LEU A 172 -8.32 25.32 -0.16
CA LEU A 172 -7.25 24.56 0.46
C LEU A 172 -5.88 25.04 -0.05
N PHE A 173 -5.75 25.28 -1.35
CA PHE A 173 -4.54 25.81 -1.95
C PHE A 173 -4.14 27.18 -1.37
N THR A 174 -5.09 28.12 -1.27
CA THR A 174 -4.82 29.43 -0.66
C THR A 174 -4.42 29.29 0.81
N ARG A 175 -5.06 28.38 1.57
CA ARG A 175 -4.68 28.11 2.97
C ARG A 175 -3.27 27.53 3.08
N VAL A 176 -2.86 26.63 2.17
CA VAL A 176 -1.49 26.08 2.13
C VAL A 176 -0.47 27.20 1.97
N LEU A 177 -0.69 28.11 1.01
CA LEU A 177 0.22 29.23 0.75
C LEU A 177 0.36 30.16 1.95
N LEU A 178 -0.77 30.56 2.56
CA LEU A 178 -0.75 31.39 3.76
C LEU A 178 -0.03 30.71 4.93
N ARG A 179 -0.24 29.41 5.10
CA ARG A 179 0.37 28.63 6.18
C ARG A 179 1.86 28.43 5.98
N TYR A 180 2.31 28.30 4.74
CA TYR A 180 3.73 28.30 4.39
C TYR A 180 4.39 29.64 4.76
N GLN A 181 3.77 30.76 4.40
CA GLN A 181 4.28 32.10 4.76
C GLN A 181 4.40 32.26 6.29
N GLN A 182 3.37 31.86 7.04
CA GLN A 182 3.39 31.90 8.51
C GLN A 182 4.47 30.99 9.11
N MET A 183 4.71 29.82 8.51
CA MET A 183 5.77 28.93 8.98
C MET A 183 7.16 29.53 8.73
N SER A 184 7.39 30.13 7.56
CA SER A 184 8.65 30.81 7.25
C SER A 184 8.93 31.92 8.26
N THR A 185 7.96 32.82 8.48
CA THR A 185 8.14 33.91 9.45
C THR A 185 8.36 33.40 10.87
N THR A 186 7.70 32.31 11.26
CA THR A 186 7.92 31.68 12.58
C THR A 186 9.32 31.10 12.72
N LEU A 187 9.87 30.50 11.65
CA LEU A 187 11.23 29.97 11.65
C LEU A 187 12.28 31.09 11.69
N ASP A 188 12.03 32.19 10.99
CA ASP A 188 12.89 33.37 10.99
C ASP A 188 12.97 33.98 12.41
N VAL A 189 11.83 34.12 13.09
CA VAL A 189 11.76 34.60 14.50
C VAL A 189 12.49 33.64 15.45
N LYS A 190 12.51 32.35 15.14
CA LYS A 190 13.22 31.34 15.94
C LYS A 190 14.72 31.22 15.61
N LEU A 191 15.25 32.10 14.75
CA LEU A 191 16.64 32.07 14.30
C LEU A 191 17.03 30.70 13.74
N TYR A 192 16.17 30.11 12.90
CA TYR A 192 16.41 28.78 12.33
C TYR A 192 17.71 28.77 11.51
N GLN A 193 18.70 27.98 11.94
CA GLN A 193 20.03 27.91 11.31
C GLN A 193 20.15 26.82 10.24
N GLY A 194 19.05 26.20 9.83
CA GLY A 194 19.06 25.09 8.87
C GLY A 194 18.87 23.70 9.48
N ASP A 195 18.84 23.59 10.82
CA ASP A 195 18.73 22.31 11.54
C ASP A 195 17.47 22.21 12.42
N PHE A 196 16.66 21.18 12.22
CA PHE A 196 15.62 20.80 13.19
C PHE A 196 16.20 19.83 14.21
N HIS A 197 16.24 20.20 15.49
CA HIS A 197 16.58 19.25 16.56
C HIS A 197 15.46 18.21 16.67
N LEU A 198 15.71 17.00 16.14
CA LEU A 198 14.84 15.82 16.18
C LEU A 198 15.09 14.98 17.43
#